data_AF-A0A8B8S2J1-F1
#
_entry.id   AF-A0A8B8S2J1-F1
#
_cell.length_a   1.000
_cell.length_b   1.000
_cell.length_c   1.000
_cell.angle_alpha   90.00
_cell.angle_beta   90.00
_cell.angle_gamma   90.00
#
_symmetry.space_group_name_H-M   'P 1'
#
loop_
_entity.id
_entity.type
_entity.pdbx_description
1 polymer ?
#
loop_
_entity_poly.entity_id
_entity_poly.type
_entity_poly.pdbx_seq_one_letter_code
_entity_poly.pdbx_strand_id
1 'polypeptide(L)'
;MAEHLELLAEMPTVGRMSTQERLKHAQKRRAHQVKMWAQAEKEAQGRKGWREQKEVTGRLQKRVLFPPSVALLEAAARNDLEEVRHFLESGVSPDLANEDGLTALHQSCIDDFREMVQQLLEAGAKVNARDSECWTPLHAAATCGHLHLVELLIARGADLLAVNTDGNMPYDLCEDEQTLDCLETAMANRGITQDGIEQARTLPELHMLDDIQSLLQAGADLDAPQDHGATLLHIAAANGFSKVAALLLEHRASLSAKDHDGWEPLHAAAYWGQVHLVELLVAHGADLNGKSLTDETPLDVCGDEEVRAKLLELKHKHDALLRAQGHQCSLLRRRASSAGSRGKVVRRVSLTQRTSLYRKEHAQEAIVWQQPAPTSPEPPDEDEDRQTDAELRLPPREEEDPEVTQPHNGRVGGPPGRHLYSKRLDQSVSYRQSSPEGTTPDALVRAKAHHTLAELKRQRAVAKLQRPPLEGPEADESGLPVDSETRQPEEGPGAGGDPPLLKLTAPSEEVPVEKRPCCLLM
;
A
#
# COMPACT_ATOMS: atom_id res chain seq x y z
N MET A 1 -49.57 -17.08 8.49
CA MET A 1 -48.25 -17.76 8.38
C MET A 1 -48.28 -18.98 9.29
N ALA A 2 -47.30 -19.89 9.23
CA ALA A 2 -47.24 -20.97 10.22
C ALA A 2 -46.98 -20.36 11.61
N GLU A 3 -47.76 -20.74 12.62
CA GLU A 3 -47.65 -20.17 13.96
C GLU A 3 -46.49 -20.79 14.75
N HIS A 4 -46.01 -20.07 15.77
CA HIS A 4 -44.88 -20.53 16.59
C HIS A 4 -45.13 -21.91 17.23
N LEU A 5 -46.39 -22.19 17.60
CA LEU A 5 -46.81 -23.48 18.14
C LEU A 5 -46.74 -24.62 17.12
N GLU A 6 -47.04 -24.37 15.84
CA GLU A 6 -46.92 -25.36 14.76
C GLU A 6 -45.44 -25.70 14.49
N LEU A 7 -44.57 -24.69 14.50
CA LEU A 7 -43.12 -24.88 14.37
C LEU A 7 -42.57 -25.75 15.50
N LEU A 8 -42.97 -25.49 16.75
CA LEU A 8 -42.59 -26.30 17.91
C LEU A 8 -43.12 -27.75 17.81
N ALA A 9 -44.36 -27.94 17.33
CA ALA A 9 -44.96 -29.26 17.16
C ALA A 9 -44.24 -30.13 16.11
N GLU A 10 -43.62 -29.51 15.10
CA GLU A 10 -42.84 -30.21 14.06
C GLU A 10 -41.37 -30.46 14.42
N MET A 11 -40.81 -29.81 15.45
CA MET A 11 -39.41 -30.05 15.85
C MET A 11 -39.09 -31.54 16.17
N PRO A 12 -39.95 -32.31 16.86
CA PRO A 12 -39.67 -33.72 17.16
C PRO A 12 -39.73 -34.66 15.94
N THR A 13 -40.45 -34.30 14.88
CA THR A 13 -40.51 -35.10 13.64
C THR A 13 -39.34 -34.74 12.72
N VAL A 14 -39.04 -33.45 12.55
CA VAL A 14 -37.85 -32.97 11.85
C VAL A 14 -36.56 -33.49 12.51
N GLY A 15 -36.52 -33.59 13.85
CA GLY A 15 -35.39 -34.16 14.59
C GLY A 15 -35.12 -35.65 14.33
N ARG A 16 -36.11 -36.40 13.81
CA ARG A 16 -35.97 -37.83 13.45
C ARG A 16 -35.62 -38.05 11.97
N MET A 17 -35.70 -37.02 11.14
CA MET A 17 -35.37 -37.09 9.72
C MET A 17 -33.86 -37.16 9.47
N SER A 18 -33.46 -37.89 8.42
CA SER A 18 -32.09 -37.82 7.88
C SER A 18 -31.74 -36.40 7.42
N THR A 19 -30.45 -36.13 7.24
CA THR A 19 -29.96 -34.82 6.77
C THR A 19 -30.56 -34.41 5.42
N GLN A 20 -30.69 -35.36 4.49
CA GLN A 20 -31.26 -35.11 3.16
C GLN A 20 -32.77 -34.85 3.21
N GLU A 21 -33.50 -35.53 4.10
CA GLU A 21 -34.94 -35.30 4.31
C GLU A 21 -35.21 -33.97 4.99
N ARG A 22 -34.43 -33.59 6.02
CA ARG A 22 -34.49 -32.26 6.65
C ARG A 22 -34.26 -31.15 5.63
N LEU A 23 -33.30 -31.31 4.73
CA LEU A 23 -33.01 -30.35 3.66
C LEU A 23 -34.19 -30.23 2.68
N LYS A 24 -34.77 -31.35 2.21
CA LYS A 24 -35.97 -31.37 1.37
C LYS A 24 -37.20 -30.77 2.07
N HIS A 25 -37.37 -31.00 3.37
CA HIS A 25 -38.43 -30.40 4.18
C HIS A 25 -38.24 -28.88 4.32
N ALA A 26 -37.03 -28.41 4.64
CA ALA A 26 -36.72 -26.98 4.74
C ALA A 26 -36.87 -26.23 3.41
N GLN A 27 -36.54 -26.87 2.28
CA GLN A 27 -36.84 -26.34 0.93
C GLN A 27 -38.35 -26.19 0.72
N LYS A 28 -39.14 -27.24 1.01
CA LYS A 28 -40.61 -27.20 0.89
C LYS A 28 -41.25 -26.12 1.78
N ARG A 29 -40.80 -25.96 3.03
CA ARG A 29 -41.31 -24.89 3.91
C ARG A 29 -40.98 -23.49 3.39
N ARG A 30 -39.75 -23.24 2.92
CA ARG A 30 -39.40 -21.95 2.32
C ARG A 30 -40.19 -21.65 1.05
N ALA A 31 -40.37 -22.62 0.16
CA ALA A 31 -41.24 -22.47 -1.02
C ALA A 31 -42.70 -22.13 -0.63
N HIS A 32 -43.25 -22.77 0.42
CA HIS A 32 -44.58 -22.46 0.93
C HIS A 32 -44.67 -21.06 1.56
N GLN A 33 -43.66 -20.65 2.33
CA GLN A 33 -43.58 -19.31 2.93
C GLN A 33 -43.55 -18.22 1.86
N VAL A 34 -42.70 -18.37 0.83
CA VAL A 34 -42.63 -17.42 -0.31
C VAL A 34 -43.96 -17.37 -1.07
N LYS A 35 -44.63 -18.51 -1.30
CA LYS A 35 -45.95 -18.53 -1.94
C LYS A 35 -47.00 -17.76 -1.12
N MET A 36 -47.05 -17.97 0.19
CA MET A 36 -48.00 -17.27 1.08
C MET A 36 -47.69 -15.78 1.17
N TRP A 37 -46.42 -15.40 1.19
CA TRP A 37 -45.99 -14.00 1.16
C TRP A 37 -46.40 -13.31 -0.16
N ALA A 38 -46.16 -13.95 -1.31
CA ALA A 38 -46.53 -13.39 -2.62
C ALA A 38 -48.06 -13.28 -2.82
N GLN A 39 -48.86 -14.08 -2.14
CA GLN A 39 -50.32 -13.87 -2.08
C GLN A 39 -50.66 -12.66 -1.21
N ALA A 40 -50.13 -12.58 0.01
CA ALA A 40 -50.38 -11.47 0.93
C ALA A 40 -49.93 -10.11 0.35
N GLU A 41 -48.85 -10.09 -0.44
CA GLU A 41 -48.39 -8.90 -1.16
C GLU A 41 -49.42 -8.44 -2.21
N LYS A 42 -49.96 -9.34 -3.02
CA LYS A 42 -51.02 -8.99 -4.00
C LYS A 42 -52.28 -8.46 -3.31
N GLU A 43 -52.68 -9.05 -2.19
CA GLU A 43 -53.78 -8.57 -1.36
C GLU A 43 -53.49 -7.19 -0.75
N ALA A 44 -52.23 -6.87 -0.44
CA ALA A 44 -51.80 -5.56 0.04
C ALA A 44 -51.72 -4.51 -1.09
N GLN A 45 -51.22 -4.88 -2.27
CA GLN A 45 -51.17 -4.01 -3.47
C GLN A 45 -52.57 -3.59 -3.92
N GLY A 46 -53.54 -4.52 -3.94
CA GLY A 46 -54.94 -4.20 -4.22
C GLY A 46 -55.57 -3.22 -3.22
N ARG A 47 -55.09 -3.21 -1.97
CA ARG A 47 -55.48 -2.22 -0.94
C ARG A 47 -54.72 -0.89 -1.05
N LYS A 48 -53.49 -0.90 -1.58
CA LYS A 48 -52.71 0.32 -1.85
C LYS A 48 -53.33 1.15 -2.97
N GLY A 49 -53.65 0.56 -4.12
CA GLY A 49 -54.26 1.31 -5.24
C GLY A 49 -55.56 2.05 -4.86
N TRP A 50 -56.36 1.47 -3.95
CA TRP A 50 -57.56 2.12 -3.39
C TRP A 50 -57.26 3.26 -2.41
N ARG A 51 -56.09 3.27 -1.75
CA ARG A 51 -55.61 4.39 -0.91
C ARG A 51 -54.93 5.46 -1.75
N GLU A 52 -54.11 5.07 -2.72
CA GLU A 52 -53.39 5.98 -3.61
C GLU A 52 -54.36 6.86 -4.40
N GLN A 53 -55.48 6.31 -4.90
CA GLN A 53 -56.59 7.09 -5.50
C GLN A 53 -57.20 8.14 -4.55
N LYS A 54 -56.99 8.03 -3.23
CA LYS A 54 -57.47 8.97 -2.21
C LYS A 54 -56.40 9.97 -1.78
N GLU A 55 -55.12 9.59 -1.87
CA GLU A 55 -53.96 10.37 -1.43
C GLU A 55 -53.43 11.34 -2.51
N VAL A 56 -53.92 11.29 -3.76
CA VAL A 56 -53.62 12.26 -4.84
C VAL A 56 -53.83 13.73 -4.42
N THR A 57 -54.65 13.99 -3.39
CA THR A 57 -54.95 15.32 -2.88
C THR A 57 -53.90 15.92 -1.92
N GLY A 58 -52.86 15.17 -1.53
CA GLY A 58 -51.82 15.67 -0.62
C GLY A 58 -50.45 15.02 -0.83
N ARG A 59 -49.41 15.84 -1.05
CA ARG A 59 -48.01 15.36 -1.11
C ARG A 59 -47.64 14.64 0.19
N LEU A 60 -47.46 13.33 0.13
CA LEU A 60 -46.93 12.52 1.22
C LEU A 60 -45.53 12.99 1.59
N GLN A 61 -45.40 13.72 2.70
CA GLN A 61 -44.11 14.16 3.22
C GLN A 61 -43.27 12.93 3.62
N LYS A 62 -42.10 12.76 2.99
CA LYS A 62 -41.11 11.74 3.38
C LYS A 62 -40.71 12.00 4.85
N ARG A 63 -41.13 11.12 5.77
CA ARG A 63 -40.87 11.26 7.22
C ARG A 63 -39.43 10.94 7.63
N VAL A 64 -38.67 10.31 6.72
CA VAL A 64 -37.24 10.05 6.86
C VAL A 64 -36.56 10.74 5.69
N LEU A 65 -35.51 11.49 6.00
CA LEU A 65 -34.66 12.20 5.05
C LEU A 65 -33.20 11.87 5.40
N PHE A 66 -32.34 11.85 4.39
CA PHE A 66 -30.89 11.63 4.53
C PHE A 66 -30.14 12.95 4.28
N PRO A 67 -28.88 13.08 4.74
CA PRO A 67 -28.04 14.23 4.41
C PRO A 67 -27.90 14.39 2.88
N PRO A 68 -27.86 15.64 2.36
CA PRO A 68 -27.74 15.87 0.91
C PRO A 68 -26.48 15.24 0.28
N SER A 69 -25.38 15.14 1.02
CA SER A 69 -24.15 14.46 0.56
C SER A 69 -24.42 12.99 0.24
N VAL A 70 -24.94 12.24 1.22
CA VAL A 70 -25.30 10.82 1.07
C VAL A 70 -26.32 10.63 -0.05
N ALA A 71 -27.33 11.50 -0.14
CA ALA A 71 -28.37 11.40 -1.16
C ALA A 71 -27.87 11.67 -2.59
N LEU A 72 -27.00 12.68 -2.77
CA LEU A 72 -26.40 13.00 -4.07
C LEU A 72 -25.41 11.92 -4.52
N LEU A 73 -24.54 11.46 -3.61
CA LEU A 73 -23.53 10.42 -3.91
C LEU A 73 -24.19 9.09 -4.28
N GLU A 74 -25.23 8.68 -3.55
CA GLU A 74 -26.02 7.47 -3.86
C GLU A 74 -26.78 7.60 -5.21
N ALA A 75 -27.31 8.77 -5.55
CA ALA A 75 -27.95 9.00 -6.84
C ALA A 75 -26.93 8.97 -8.00
N ALA A 76 -25.74 9.54 -7.80
CA ALA A 76 -24.65 9.48 -8.77
C ALA A 76 -24.12 8.05 -8.97
N ALA A 77 -23.91 7.28 -7.89
CA ALA A 77 -23.44 5.90 -7.94
C ALA A 77 -24.45 4.94 -8.63
N ARG A 78 -25.74 5.28 -8.62
CA ARG A 78 -26.80 4.58 -9.39
C ARG A 78 -26.92 5.03 -10.85
N ASN A 79 -26.16 6.06 -11.27
CA ASN A 79 -26.32 6.79 -12.52
C ASN A 79 -27.73 7.36 -12.74
N ASP A 80 -28.36 7.88 -11.67
CA ASP A 80 -29.71 8.44 -11.71
C ASP A 80 -29.66 9.93 -12.10
N LEU A 81 -29.48 10.18 -13.41
CA LEU A 81 -29.30 11.53 -13.97
C LEU A 81 -30.41 12.51 -13.54
N GLU A 82 -31.65 12.04 -13.42
CA GLU A 82 -32.79 12.92 -13.10
C GLU A 82 -32.93 13.21 -11.60
N GLU A 83 -32.64 12.24 -10.71
CA GLU A 83 -32.57 12.53 -9.27
C GLU A 83 -31.34 13.41 -8.93
N VAL A 84 -30.19 13.19 -9.60
CA VAL A 84 -29.02 14.09 -9.49
C VAL A 84 -29.34 15.48 -10.03
N ARG A 85 -29.99 15.61 -11.20
CA ARG A 85 -30.43 16.91 -11.74
C ARG A 85 -31.29 17.65 -10.72
N HIS A 86 -32.27 16.97 -10.14
CA HIS A 86 -33.17 17.57 -9.16
C HIS A 86 -32.43 18.05 -7.90
N PHE A 87 -31.44 17.30 -7.40
CA PHE A 87 -30.62 17.76 -6.27
C PHE A 87 -29.80 19.01 -6.61
N LEU A 88 -29.15 19.04 -7.77
CA LEU A 88 -28.35 20.19 -8.23
C LEU A 88 -29.23 21.44 -8.45
N GLU A 89 -30.39 21.29 -9.10
CA GLU A 89 -31.39 22.36 -9.24
C GLU A 89 -31.95 22.85 -7.90
N SER A 90 -32.00 21.99 -6.87
CA SER A 90 -32.40 22.37 -5.51
C SER A 90 -31.31 23.09 -4.70
N GLY A 91 -30.12 23.29 -5.28
CA GLY A 91 -29.00 23.99 -4.64
C GLY A 91 -28.08 23.09 -3.80
N VAL A 92 -28.14 21.76 -3.98
CA VAL A 92 -27.14 20.85 -3.39
C VAL A 92 -25.83 21.00 -4.17
N SER A 93 -24.71 21.21 -3.46
CA SER A 93 -23.40 21.36 -4.10
C SER A 93 -22.94 20.06 -4.79
N PRO A 94 -22.44 20.11 -6.03
CA PRO A 94 -21.85 18.93 -6.69
C PRO A 94 -20.53 18.47 -6.05
N ASP A 95 -19.86 19.35 -5.28
CA ASP A 95 -18.57 19.08 -4.63
C ASP A 95 -18.71 18.33 -3.29
N LEU A 96 -19.90 17.82 -2.96
CA LEU A 96 -20.08 17.02 -1.75
C LEU A 96 -19.35 15.67 -1.89
N ALA A 97 -18.58 15.34 -0.86
CA ALA A 97 -17.71 14.17 -0.79
C ALA A 97 -18.14 13.18 0.31
N ASN A 98 -17.58 11.97 0.27
CA ASN A 98 -17.59 11.02 1.38
C ASN A 98 -16.42 11.29 2.36
N GLU A 99 -16.24 10.41 3.36
CA GLU A 99 -15.15 10.51 4.34
C GLU A 99 -13.74 10.43 3.71
N ASP A 100 -13.59 9.76 2.56
CA ASP A 100 -12.34 9.66 1.81
C ASP A 100 -12.05 10.93 0.96
N GLY A 101 -12.96 11.92 0.92
CA GLY A 101 -12.85 13.08 0.04
C GLY A 101 -13.37 12.84 -1.40
N LEU A 102 -13.89 11.65 -1.71
CA LEU A 102 -14.40 11.31 -3.03
C LEU A 102 -15.77 11.97 -3.30
N THR A 103 -15.79 12.89 -4.25
CA THR A 103 -17.00 13.55 -4.75
C THR A 103 -17.78 12.68 -5.74
N ALA A 104 -19.03 13.03 -6.05
CA ALA A 104 -19.82 12.40 -7.13
C ALA A 104 -19.09 12.37 -8.49
N LEU A 105 -18.26 13.37 -8.78
CA LEU A 105 -17.47 13.45 -10.02
C LEU A 105 -16.38 12.37 -10.09
N HIS A 106 -15.62 12.17 -8.99
CA HIS A 106 -14.67 11.07 -8.85
C HIS A 106 -15.32 9.70 -9.10
N GLN A 107 -16.43 9.40 -8.42
CA GLN A 107 -17.12 8.10 -8.60
C GLN A 107 -17.61 7.91 -10.05
N SER A 108 -18.14 8.97 -10.67
CA SER A 108 -18.57 8.94 -12.08
C SER A 108 -17.41 8.71 -13.06
N CYS A 109 -16.19 9.14 -12.70
CA CYS A 109 -14.96 8.89 -13.43
C CYS A 109 -14.32 7.51 -13.15
N ILE A 110 -14.78 6.77 -12.13
CA ILE A 110 -14.41 5.35 -11.91
C ILE A 110 -15.38 4.43 -12.66
N ASP A 111 -16.68 4.68 -12.52
CA ASP A 111 -17.79 3.83 -13.02
C ASP A 111 -18.12 3.98 -14.52
N ASP A 112 -17.39 4.85 -15.24
CA ASP A 112 -17.56 5.21 -16.66
C ASP A 112 -18.90 5.89 -17.03
N PHE A 113 -19.30 6.92 -16.28
CA PHE A 113 -20.60 7.60 -16.44
C PHE A 113 -20.47 8.97 -17.14
N ARG A 114 -20.20 8.98 -18.46
CA ARG A 114 -19.99 10.20 -19.27
C ARG A 114 -21.04 11.28 -19.07
N GLU A 115 -22.33 10.93 -19.17
CA GLU A 115 -23.44 11.88 -19.05
C GLU A 115 -23.52 12.48 -17.64
N MET A 116 -23.18 11.69 -16.61
CA MET A 116 -23.14 12.14 -15.22
C MET A 116 -21.96 13.10 -14.98
N VAL A 117 -20.76 12.74 -15.49
CA VAL A 117 -19.58 13.62 -15.48
C VAL A 117 -19.89 14.96 -16.16
N GLN A 118 -20.51 14.92 -17.35
CA GLN A 118 -20.90 16.12 -18.08
C GLN A 118 -21.89 16.99 -17.27
N GLN A 119 -22.94 16.38 -16.71
CA GLN A 119 -23.97 17.07 -15.93
C GLN A 119 -23.44 17.68 -14.63
N LEU A 120 -22.56 16.98 -13.91
CA LEU A 120 -21.91 17.49 -12.70
C LEU A 120 -21.03 18.70 -13.02
N LEU A 121 -20.22 18.62 -14.08
CA LEU A 121 -19.38 19.73 -14.54
C LEU A 121 -20.20 20.92 -15.07
N GLU A 122 -21.36 20.69 -15.67
CA GLU A 122 -22.31 21.75 -16.08
C GLU A 122 -23.01 22.41 -14.89
N ALA A 123 -23.21 21.69 -13.78
CA ALA A 123 -23.65 22.24 -12.50
C ALA A 123 -22.51 22.90 -11.67
N GLY A 124 -21.30 23.00 -12.24
CA GLY A 124 -20.16 23.68 -11.61
C GLY A 124 -19.31 22.84 -10.66
N ALA A 125 -19.33 21.50 -10.79
CA ALA A 125 -18.38 20.62 -10.08
C ALA A 125 -16.92 21.02 -10.34
N LYS A 126 -16.09 21.01 -9.30
CA LYS A 126 -14.65 21.25 -9.42
C LYS A 126 -13.99 20.12 -10.22
N VAL A 127 -13.62 20.40 -11.47
CA VAL A 127 -12.86 19.48 -12.35
C VAL A 127 -11.55 18.99 -11.70
N ASN A 128 -10.94 19.85 -10.87
CA ASN A 128 -9.72 19.57 -10.08
C ASN A 128 -10.04 19.48 -8.57
N ALA A 129 -11.19 18.90 -8.21
CA ALA A 129 -11.40 18.42 -6.84
C ALA A 129 -10.27 17.44 -6.46
N ARG A 130 -9.89 17.42 -5.18
CA ARG A 130 -8.91 16.47 -4.64
C ARG A 130 -9.53 15.69 -3.48
N ASP A 131 -9.27 14.38 -3.44
CA ASP A 131 -9.63 13.51 -2.32
C ASP A 131 -8.53 13.52 -1.22
N SER A 132 -8.66 12.65 -0.21
CA SER A 132 -7.69 12.57 0.90
C SER A 132 -6.29 12.11 0.48
N GLU A 133 -6.18 11.36 -0.62
CA GLU A 133 -4.92 10.93 -1.23
C GLU A 133 -4.45 11.91 -2.33
N CYS A 134 -5.07 13.10 -2.39
CA CYS A 134 -4.80 14.14 -3.40
C CYS A 134 -5.06 13.74 -4.86
N TRP A 135 -5.75 12.62 -5.12
CA TRP A 135 -6.19 12.21 -6.45
C TRP A 135 -7.23 13.19 -6.99
N THR A 136 -7.30 13.32 -8.31
CA THR A 136 -8.31 14.14 -9.00
C THR A 136 -9.22 13.25 -9.87
N PRO A 137 -10.37 13.75 -10.38
CA PRO A 137 -11.18 13.01 -11.34
C PRO A 137 -10.40 12.57 -12.60
N LEU A 138 -9.36 13.33 -12.98
CA LEU A 138 -8.47 12.97 -14.08
C LEU A 138 -7.55 11.79 -13.73
N HIS A 139 -7.02 11.73 -12.50
CA HIS A 139 -6.31 10.54 -12.03
C HIS A 139 -7.21 9.29 -12.11
N ALA A 140 -8.45 9.39 -11.63
CA ALA A 140 -9.41 8.28 -11.67
C ALA A 140 -9.71 7.82 -13.11
N ALA A 141 -10.03 8.76 -14.02
CA ALA A 141 -10.33 8.44 -15.42
C ALA A 141 -9.12 7.84 -16.17
N ALA A 142 -7.93 8.40 -16.00
CA ALA A 142 -6.70 7.93 -16.65
C ALA A 142 -6.27 6.55 -16.11
N THR A 143 -6.29 6.36 -14.79
CA THR A 143 -6.02 5.09 -14.13
C THR A 143 -6.94 3.97 -14.64
N CYS A 144 -8.20 4.28 -14.96
CA CYS A 144 -9.17 3.33 -15.49
C CYS A 144 -9.13 3.14 -17.02
N GLY A 145 -8.32 3.90 -17.77
CA GLY A 145 -8.26 3.85 -19.24
C GLY A 145 -9.49 4.44 -19.93
N HIS A 146 -10.24 5.32 -19.25
CA HIS A 146 -11.48 5.91 -19.77
C HIS A 146 -11.19 7.12 -20.67
N LEU A 147 -10.54 6.88 -21.82
CA LEU A 147 -10.12 7.87 -22.82
C LEU A 147 -11.12 9.02 -23.00
N HIS A 148 -12.39 8.68 -23.22
CA HIS A 148 -13.42 9.67 -23.55
C HIS A 148 -13.88 10.53 -22.36
N LEU A 149 -13.57 10.12 -21.12
CA LEU A 149 -13.69 10.95 -19.91
C LEU A 149 -12.44 11.80 -19.71
N VAL A 150 -11.26 11.26 -20.02
CA VAL A 150 -10.00 12.01 -20.05
C VAL A 150 -10.10 13.18 -21.03
N GLU A 151 -10.55 12.95 -22.27
CA GLU A 151 -10.88 14.01 -23.25
C GLU A 151 -11.80 15.10 -22.66
N LEU A 152 -12.91 14.68 -22.04
CA LEU A 152 -13.93 15.57 -21.49
C LEU A 152 -13.38 16.41 -20.32
N LEU A 153 -12.61 15.80 -19.42
CA LEU A 153 -11.98 16.47 -18.29
C LEU A 153 -10.91 17.47 -18.76
N ILE A 154 -10.05 17.08 -19.71
CA ILE A 154 -9.04 17.95 -20.32
C ILE A 154 -9.69 19.16 -21.00
N ALA A 155 -10.78 18.95 -21.75
CA ALA A 155 -11.56 20.01 -22.38
C ALA A 155 -12.31 20.91 -21.38
N ARG A 156 -12.61 20.41 -20.17
CA ARG A 156 -13.23 21.16 -19.07
C ARG A 156 -12.21 21.79 -18.11
N GLY A 157 -10.93 21.80 -18.46
CA GLY A 157 -9.88 22.50 -17.70
C GLY A 157 -9.21 21.66 -16.61
N ALA A 158 -9.24 20.33 -16.71
CA ALA A 158 -8.48 19.47 -15.82
C ALA A 158 -6.99 19.79 -15.86
N ASP A 159 -6.36 19.74 -14.68
CA ASP A 159 -4.92 19.94 -14.51
C ASP A 159 -4.16 18.64 -14.82
N LEU A 160 -3.18 18.75 -15.71
CA LEU A 160 -2.31 17.64 -16.14
C LEU A 160 -1.09 17.49 -15.22
N LEU A 161 -0.76 18.53 -14.44
CA LEU A 161 0.36 18.57 -13.50
C LEU A 161 -0.09 18.35 -12.05
N ALA A 162 -1.35 17.98 -11.83
CA ALA A 162 -1.82 17.60 -10.50
C ALA A 162 -1.09 16.31 -10.05
N VAL A 163 -0.41 16.38 -8.90
CA VAL A 163 0.31 15.25 -8.30
C VAL A 163 -0.50 14.70 -7.11
N ASN A 164 -0.58 13.37 -6.96
CA ASN A 164 -1.21 12.73 -5.80
C ASN A 164 -0.22 12.55 -4.61
N THR A 165 -0.65 11.97 -3.48
CA THR A 165 0.25 11.65 -2.34
C THR A 165 1.40 10.73 -2.72
N ASP A 166 1.19 9.90 -3.74
CA ASP A 166 2.12 8.87 -4.17
C ASP A 166 3.18 9.42 -5.16
N GLY A 167 3.21 10.73 -5.41
CA GLY A 167 4.14 11.41 -6.34
C GLY A 167 3.79 11.29 -7.83
N ASN A 168 2.66 10.66 -8.16
CA ASN A 168 2.23 10.37 -9.53
C ASN A 168 1.30 11.47 -10.06
N MET A 169 1.37 11.72 -11.36
CA MET A 169 0.40 12.47 -12.16
C MET A 169 -0.54 11.50 -12.89
N PRO A 170 -1.65 11.98 -13.51
CA PRO A 170 -2.60 11.10 -14.20
C PRO A 170 -1.99 10.22 -15.30
N TYR A 171 -0.94 10.69 -15.98
CA TYR A 171 -0.27 9.93 -17.05
C TYR A 171 0.62 8.79 -16.52
N ASP A 172 1.29 8.97 -15.37
CA ASP A 172 2.11 7.93 -14.72
C ASP A 172 1.29 6.69 -14.29
N LEU A 173 -0.03 6.86 -14.16
CA LEU A 173 -0.98 5.84 -13.73
C LEU A 173 -1.72 5.17 -14.91
N CYS A 174 -1.48 5.60 -16.15
CA CYS A 174 -2.23 5.14 -17.31
C CYS A 174 -1.66 3.82 -17.86
N GLU A 175 -2.46 2.75 -17.83
CA GLU A 175 -2.09 1.44 -18.38
C GLU A 175 -2.58 1.24 -19.84
N ASP A 176 -3.46 2.11 -20.35
CA ASP A 176 -3.97 2.11 -21.72
C ASP A 176 -3.17 3.06 -22.63
N GLU A 177 -2.70 2.56 -23.77
CA GLU A 177 -1.84 3.30 -24.71
C GLU A 177 -2.55 4.49 -25.36
N GLN A 178 -3.86 4.38 -25.65
CA GLN A 178 -4.63 5.45 -26.32
C GLN A 178 -4.92 6.61 -25.36
N THR A 179 -5.24 6.28 -24.11
CA THR A 179 -5.45 7.24 -23.03
C THR A 179 -4.13 7.93 -22.63
N LEU A 180 -3.00 7.22 -22.69
CA LEU A 180 -1.67 7.77 -22.48
C LEU A 180 -1.26 8.74 -23.61
N ASP A 181 -1.37 8.33 -24.88
CA ASP A 181 -1.10 9.20 -26.05
C ASP A 181 -1.98 10.47 -26.02
N CYS A 182 -3.25 10.35 -25.61
CA CYS A 182 -4.14 11.49 -25.40
C CYS A 182 -3.61 12.46 -24.33
N LEU A 183 -3.11 11.94 -23.20
CA LEU A 183 -2.53 12.75 -22.11
C LEU A 183 -1.22 13.40 -22.53
N GLU A 184 -0.28 12.66 -23.11
CA GLU A 184 1.01 13.18 -23.59
C GLU A 184 0.81 14.23 -24.69
N THR A 185 -0.08 13.96 -25.65
CA THR A 185 -0.49 14.93 -26.67
C THR A 185 -1.13 16.17 -26.04
N ALA A 186 -1.97 16.04 -25.00
CA ALA A 186 -2.54 17.19 -24.30
C ALA A 186 -1.48 17.99 -23.51
N MET A 187 -0.47 17.34 -22.95
CA MET A 187 0.65 17.99 -22.25
C MET A 187 1.52 18.77 -23.23
N ALA A 188 1.90 18.15 -24.35
CA ALA A 188 2.66 18.79 -25.42
C ALA A 188 1.91 19.99 -26.03
N ASN A 189 0.60 19.86 -26.29
CA ASN A 189 -0.24 20.95 -26.80
C ASN A 189 -0.41 22.12 -25.81
N ARG A 190 -0.24 21.88 -24.50
CA ARG A 190 -0.20 22.93 -23.47
C ARG A 190 1.21 23.49 -23.23
N GLY A 191 2.24 22.99 -23.92
CA GLY A 191 3.63 23.42 -23.76
C GLY A 191 4.27 22.98 -22.44
N ILE A 192 3.77 21.91 -21.82
CA ILE A 192 4.34 21.36 -20.58
C ILE A 192 5.70 20.72 -20.91
N THR A 193 6.75 21.18 -20.23
CA THR A 193 8.11 20.64 -20.35
C THR A 193 8.43 19.69 -19.20
N GLN A 194 9.49 18.88 -19.35
CA GLN A 194 10.00 18.03 -18.28
C GLN A 194 10.37 18.85 -17.02
N ASP A 195 10.95 20.04 -17.21
CA ASP A 195 11.25 20.96 -16.09
C ASP A 195 9.99 21.40 -15.35
N GLY A 196 8.85 21.55 -16.05
CA GLY A 196 7.56 21.88 -15.46
C GLY A 196 6.95 20.71 -14.68
N ILE A 197 7.14 19.48 -15.16
CA ILE A 197 6.75 18.25 -14.45
C ILE A 197 7.55 18.11 -13.15
N GLU A 198 8.87 18.32 -13.21
CA GLU A 198 9.75 18.25 -12.04
C GLU A 198 9.47 19.37 -11.03
N GLN A 199 9.19 20.60 -11.50
CA GLN A 199 8.72 21.69 -10.65
C GLN A 199 7.40 21.35 -9.95
N ALA A 200 6.44 20.74 -10.65
CA ALA A 200 5.17 20.34 -10.04
C ALA A 200 5.33 19.21 -9.01
N ARG A 201 6.22 18.24 -9.24
CA ARG A 201 6.57 17.19 -8.25
C ARG A 201 7.31 17.72 -7.03
N THR A 202 8.17 18.74 -7.19
CA THR A 202 8.92 19.33 -6.09
C THR A 202 8.18 20.44 -5.34
N LEU A 203 7.10 21.00 -5.90
CA LEU A 203 6.31 22.07 -5.29
C LEU A 203 5.80 21.76 -3.86
N PRO A 204 5.33 20.53 -3.53
CA PRO A 204 4.93 20.18 -2.16
C PRO A 204 6.09 20.24 -1.15
N GLU A 205 7.30 19.81 -1.55
CA GLU A 205 8.49 19.94 -0.70
C GLU A 205 8.85 21.42 -0.48
N LEU A 206 8.77 22.24 -1.53
CA LEU A 206 9.05 23.68 -1.46
C LEU A 206 8.07 24.43 -0.55
N HIS A 207 6.77 24.17 -0.65
CA HIS A 207 5.79 24.76 0.27
C HIS A 207 6.05 24.36 1.72
N MET A 208 6.35 23.08 1.99
CA MET A 208 6.68 22.61 3.34
C MET A 208 7.98 23.23 3.87
N LEU A 209 8.98 23.48 3.01
CA LEU A 209 10.19 24.22 3.38
C LEU A 209 9.90 25.67 3.78
N ASP A 210 9.03 26.37 3.05
CA ASP A 210 8.69 27.78 3.33
C ASP A 210 7.81 27.93 4.58
N ASP A 211 6.89 26.99 4.81
CA ASP A 211 6.12 26.90 6.06
C ASP A 211 7.06 26.65 7.27
N ILE A 212 8.02 25.74 7.16
CA ILE A 212 8.97 25.44 8.25
C ILE A 212 9.94 26.60 8.49
N GLN A 213 10.40 27.29 7.45
CA GLN A 213 11.18 28.53 7.60
C GLN A 213 10.36 29.62 8.32
N SER A 214 9.05 29.68 8.07
CA SER A 214 8.14 30.62 8.74
C SER A 214 7.92 30.24 10.22
N LEU A 215 7.76 28.95 10.53
CA LEU A 215 7.69 28.42 11.90
C LEU A 215 8.98 28.68 12.69
N LEU A 216 10.14 28.52 12.06
CA LEU A 216 11.44 28.85 12.65
C LEU A 216 11.59 30.34 12.96
N GLN A 217 11.13 31.22 12.06
CA GLN A 217 11.10 32.68 12.30
C GLN A 217 10.14 33.07 13.44
N ALA A 218 9.04 32.34 13.61
CA ALA A 218 8.11 32.51 14.73
C ALA A 218 8.64 31.93 16.06
N GLY A 219 9.73 31.14 16.04
CA GLY A 219 10.24 30.43 17.22
C GLY A 219 9.33 29.30 17.69
N ALA A 220 8.58 28.68 16.77
CA ALA A 220 7.70 27.55 17.06
C ALA A 220 8.49 26.25 17.33
N ASP A 221 7.84 25.30 18.00
CA ASP A 221 8.38 23.97 18.23
C ASP A 221 8.21 23.08 16.98
N LEU A 222 9.31 22.54 16.47
CA LEU A 222 9.32 21.65 15.29
C LEU A 222 8.89 20.21 15.62
N ASP A 223 8.99 19.81 16.89
CA ASP A 223 8.54 18.51 17.38
C ASP A 223 7.05 18.53 17.81
N ALA A 224 6.34 19.64 17.55
CA ALA A 224 4.91 19.75 17.77
C ALA A 224 4.14 18.68 16.95
N PRO A 225 3.34 17.81 17.60
CA PRO A 225 2.58 16.78 16.91
C PRO A 225 1.45 17.41 16.07
N GLN A 226 1.35 16.95 14.82
CA GLN A 226 0.29 17.27 13.88
C GLN A 226 -0.83 16.21 14.00
N ASP A 227 -1.67 16.09 12.96
CA ASP A 227 -2.66 15.02 12.86
C ASP A 227 -2.04 13.63 13.05
N HIS A 228 -2.78 12.73 13.70
CA HIS A 228 -2.34 11.39 14.10
C HIS A 228 -1.08 11.35 15.00
N GLY A 229 -0.65 12.49 15.57
CA GLY A 229 0.52 12.59 16.43
C GLY A 229 1.85 12.68 15.67
N ALA A 230 1.81 12.68 14.33
CA ALA A 230 3.01 12.74 13.49
C ALA A 230 3.73 14.09 13.64
N THR A 231 5.05 14.09 13.81
CA THR A 231 5.85 15.34 13.74
C THR A 231 6.15 15.72 12.29
N LEU A 232 6.62 16.94 12.05
CA LEU A 232 7.05 17.40 10.72
C LEU A 232 8.08 16.45 10.07
N LEU A 233 8.92 15.79 10.88
CA LEU A 233 9.91 14.83 10.40
C LEU A 233 9.28 13.49 9.97
N HIS A 234 8.15 13.07 10.55
CA HIS A 234 7.38 11.91 10.07
C HIS A 234 6.74 12.20 8.71
N ILE A 235 6.18 13.40 8.53
CA ILE A 235 5.56 13.83 7.26
C ILE A 235 6.61 13.91 6.16
N ALA A 236 7.77 14.53 6.43
CA ALA A 236 8.89 14.53 5.51
C ALA A 236 9.41 13.10 5.21
N ALA A 237 9.31 12.19 6.18
CA ALA A 237 9.73 10.80 6.05
C ALA A 237 8.80 9.90 5.23
N ALA A 238 7.48 10.11 5.27
CA ALA A 238 6.57 9.41 4.36
C ALA A 238 6.75 9.88 2.91
N ASN A 239 6.85 11.20 2.70
CA ASN A 239 6.87 11.81 1.36
C ASN A 239 8.27 11.88 0.70
N GLY A 240 9.34 11.43 1.38
CA GLY A 240 10.71 11.44 0.83
C GLY A 240 11.37 12.82 0.74
N PHE A 241 10.80 13.84 1.39
CA PHE A 241 11.23 15.25 1.35
C PHE A 241 12.59 15.46 2.03
N SER A 242 13.64 15.12 1.29
CA SER A 242 15.02 15.06 1.76
C SER A 242 15.57 16.43 2.13
N LYS A 243 15.13 17.52 1.47
CA LYS A 243 15.54 18.89 1.83
C LYS A 243 14.87 19.33 3.13
N VAL A 244 13.59 19.03 3.30
CA VAL A 244 12.83 19.32 4.54
C VAL A 244 13.45 18.58 5.72
N ALA A 245 13.67 17.27 5.58
CA ALA A 245 14.24 16.45 6.63
C ALA A 245 15.67 16.90 7.01
N ALA A 246 16.52 17.26 6.04
CA ALA A 246 17.85 17.82 6.33
C ALA A 246 17.75 19.09 7.19
N LEU A 247 16.90 20.05 6.82
CA LEU A 247 16.68 21.29 7.56
C LEU A 247 16.14 21.04 8.98
N LEU A 248 15.16 20.13 9.14
CA LEU A 248 14.65 19.72 10.45
C LEU A 248 15.75 19.10 11.33
N LEU A 249 16.62 18.27 10.76
CA LEU A 249 17.72 17.61 11.46
C LEU A 249 18.86 18.58 11.84
N GLU A 250 19.17 19.57 11.01
CA GLU A 250 20.08 20.67 11.35
C GLU A 250 19.56 21.46 12.56
N HIS A 251 18.24 21.69 12.62
CA HIS A 251 17.55 22.31 13.75
C HIS A 251 17.27 21.37 14.93
N ARG A 252 17.79 20.13 14.91
CA ARG A 252 17.71 19.11 15.98
C ARG A 252 16.31 18.56 16.28
N ALA A 253 15.43 18.50 15.28
CA ALA A 253 14.16 17.78 15.40
C ALA A 253 14.37 16.31 15.86
N SER A 254 13.42 15.78 16.60
CA SER A 254 13.56 14.51 17.32
C SER A 254 13.43 13.28 16.41
N LEU A 255 14.52 12.52 16.32
CA LEU A 255 14.60 11.24 15.60
C LEU A 255 13.80 10.11 16.24
N SER A 256 13.38 10.27 17.50
CA SER A 256 12.68 9.27 18.31
C SER A 256 11.35 9.78 18.89
N ALA A 257 10.77 10.84 18.30
CA ALA A 257 9.34 11.11 18.47
C ALA A 257 8.51 9.91 17.99
N LYS A 258 7.33 9.76 18.57
CA LYS A 258 6.40 8.68 18.25
C LYS A 258 5.00 9.22 18.00
N ASP A 259 4.40 8.78 16.90
CA ASP A 259 3.01 9.05 16.56
C ASP A 259 2.02 8.17 17.37
N HIS A 260 0.73 8.20 17.00
CA HIS A 260 -0.31 7.42 17.68
C HIS A 260 -0.14 5.89 17.54
N ASP A 261 0.53 5.39 16.52
CA ASP A 261 0.84 3.95 16.32
C ASP A 261 2.23 3.57 16.88
N GLY A 262 2.94 4.55 17.44
CA GLY A 262 4.25 4.41 18.05
C GLY A 262 5.40 4.34 17.04
N TRP A 263 5.13 4.63 15.76
CA TRP A 263 6.15 4.67 14.71
C TRP A 263 7.10 5.83 14.97
N GLU A 264 8.36 5.67 14.61
CA GLU A 264 9.35 6.76 14.55
C GLU A 264 9.49 7.23 13.09
N PRO A 265 10.11 8.38 12.79
CA PRO A 265 10.30 8.83 11.40
C PRO A 265 11.01 7.79 10.51
N LEU A 266 11.84 6.94 11.10
CA LEU A 266 12.49 5.84 10.38
C LEU A 266 11.52 4.71 9.98
N HIS A 267 10.46 4.44 10.75
CA HIS A 267 9.39 3.52 10.33
C HIS A 267 8.64 4.07 9.12
N ALA A 268 8.30 5.37 9.14
CA ALA A 268 7.64 6.03 8.01
C ALA A 268 8.49 5.98 6.73
N ALA A 269 9.78 6.36 6.82
CA ALA A 269 10.70 6.27 5.68
C ALA A 269 10.88 4.83 5.17
N ALA A 270 10.85 3.84 6.07
CA ALA A 270 11.00 2.44 5.72
C ALA A 270 9.75 1.81 5.10
N TYR A 271 8.55 2.23 5.53
CA TYR A 271 7.27 1.75 5.01
C TYR A 271 6.98 2.31 3.61
N TRP A 272 7.31 3.59 3.37
CA TRP A 272 7.02 4.31 2.11
C TRP A 272 8.18 4.30 1.09
N GLY A 273 9.10 3.33 1.16
CA GLY A 273 10.13 3.13 0.12
C GLY A 273 11.29 4.14 0.10
N GLN A 274 11.43 5.03 1.10
CA GLN A 274 12.28 6.22 1.03
C GLN A 274 13.77 5.96 1.33
N VAL A 275 14.45 5.20 0.45
CA VAL A 275 15.86 4.75 0.59
C VAL A 275 16.82 5.88 0.99
N HIS A 276 16.80 7.01 0.29
CA HIS A 276 17.69 8.16 0.58
C HIS A 276 17.49 8.73 1.98
N LEU A 277 16.25 8.71 2.49
CA LEU A 277 15.96 9.25 3.81
C LEU A 277 16.24 8.25 4.93
N VAL A 278 16.08 6.95 4.67
CA VAL A 278 16.59 5.89 5.55
C VAL A 278 18.10 6.06 5.77
N GLU A 279 18.88 6.39 4.73
CA GLU A 279 20.30 6.73 4.91
C GLU A 279 20.51 7.99 5.76
N LEU A 280 19.78 9.08 5.48
CA LEU A 280 19.94 10.36 6.20
C LEU A 280 19.59 10.24 7.70
N LEU A 281 18.44 9.64 8.02
CA LEU A 281 17.98 9.46 9.40
C LEU A 281 18.95 8.60 10.21
N VAL A 282 19.47 7.51 9.61
CA VAL A 282 20.45 6.64 10.27
C VAL A 282 21.82 7.30 10.40
N ALA A 283 22.23 8.13 9.44
CA ALA A 283 23.46 8.93 9.54
C ALA A 283 23.39 9.97 10.67
N HIS A 284 22.20 10.54 10.93
CA HIS A 284 21.96 11.43 12.07
C HIS A 284 21.69 10.69 13.40
N GLY A 285 21.51 9.36 13.38
CA GLY A 285 21.50 8.51 14.57
C GLY A 285 20.15 7.90 14.97
N ALA A 286 19.20 7.74 14.04
CA ALA A 286 17.93 7.02 14.29
C ALA A 286 18.16 5.55 14.73
N ASP A 287 17.26 5.00 15.56
CA ASP A 287 17.38 3.62 16.03
C ASP A 287 16.81 2.62 15.01
N LEU A 288 17.71 1.88 14.36
CA LEU A 288 17.41 0.74 13.48
C LEU A 288 16.64 -0.41 14.15
N ASN A 289 16.41 -0.34 15.47
CA ASN A 289 15.67 -1.31 16.27
C ASN A 289 14.56 -0.65 17.10
N GLY A 290 14.24 0.63 16.84
CA GLY A 290 13.09 1.32 17.42
C GLY A 290 11.80 0.53 17.16
N LYS A 291 10.86 0.55 18.11
CA LYS A 291 9.67 -0.31 18.07
C LYS A 291 8.35 0.46 18.11
N SER A 292 7.43 0.07 17.24
CA SER A 292 6.02 0.52 17.25
C SER A 292 5.24 -0.01 18.47
N LEU A 293 3.97 0.40 18.62
CA LEU A 293 3.04 -0.21 19.59
C LEU A 293 2.75 -1.69 19.28
N THR A 294 2.96 -2.12 18.04
CA THR A 294 2.83 -3.51 17.55
C THR A 294 4.09 -4.38 17.79
N ASP A 295 5.14 -3.84 18.42
CA ASP A 295 6.45 -4.46 18.66
C ASP A 295 7.32 -4.64 17.37
N GLU A 296 6.94 -3.97 16.28
CA GLU A 296 7.56 -4.03 14.94
C GLU A 296 8.67 -2.98 14.77
N THR A 297 9.76 -3.36 14.09
CA THR A 297 10.89 -2.48 13.76
C THR A 297 10.77 -1.90 12.33
N PRO A 298 11.55 -0.87 11.95
CA PRO A 298 11.56 -0.36 10.57
C PRO A 298 11.85 -1.44 9.51
N LEU A 299 12.57 -2.50 9.88
CA LEU A 299 12.86 -3.63 9.00
C LEU A 299 11.66 -4.59 8.84
N ASP A 300 10.78 -4.68 9.84
CA ASP A 300 9.60 -5.54 9.78
C ASP A 300 8.45 -4.89 9.00
N VAL A 301 8.34 -3.55 9.06
CA VAL A 301 7.30 -2.78 8.34
C VAL A 301 7.67 -2.47 6.88
N CYS A 302 8.95 -2.55 6.49
CA CYS A 302 9.35 -2.20 5.13
C CYS A 302 8.80 -3.19 4.09
N GLY A 303 8.13 -2.68 3.05
CA GLY A 303 7.64 -3.48 1.93
C GLY A 303 8.71 -3.77 0.89
N ASP A 304 9.50 -2.76 0.52
CA ASP A 304 10.40 -2.79 -0.63
C ASP A 304 11.73 -3.50 -0.35
N GLU A 305 12.17 -4.34 -1.30
CA GLU A 305 13.45 -5.08 -1.19
C GLU A 305 14.66 -4.14 -1.14
N GLU A 306 14.62 -3.00 -1.83
CA GLU A 306 15.72 -2.02 -1.84
C GLU A 306 15.92 -1.38 -0.46
N VAL A 307 14.83 -0.92 0.16
CA VAL A 307 14.84 -0.41 1.55
C VAL A 307 15.26 -1.51 2.52
N ARG A 308 14.75 -2.74 2.36
CA ARG A 308 15.09 -3.88 3.22
C ARG A 308 16.59 -4.20 3.15
N ALA A 309 17.15 -4.25 1.94
CA ALA A 309 18.58 -4.42 1.72
C ALA A 309 19.39 -3.26 2.31
N LYS A 310 18.94 -2.02 2.16
CA LYS A 310 19.56 -0.81 2.74
C LYS A 310 19.59 -0.86 4.28
N LEU A 311 18.47 -1.18 4.92
CA LEU A 311 18.34 -1.32 6.36
C LEU A 311 19.23 -2.44 6.90
N LEU A 312 19.30 -3.59 6.22
CA LEU A 312 20.21 -4.68 6.56
C LEU A 312 21.68 -4.27 6.41
N GLU A 313 22.05 -3.56 5.35
CA GLU A 313 23.42 -3.05 5.15
C GLU A 313 23.81 -2.07 6.28
N LEU A 314 22.93 -1.12 6.60
CA LEU A 314 23.13 -0.14 7.66
C LEU A 314 23.20 -0.79 9.04
N LYS A 315 22.36 -1.80 9.32
CA LYS A 315 22.37 -2.59 10.56
C LYS A 315 23.65 -3.40 10.70
N HIS A 316 24.11 -4.08 9.65
CA HIS A 316 25.39 -4.78 9.67
C HIS A 316 26.59 -3.84 9.86
N LYS A 317 26.57 -2.64 9.27
CA LYS A 317 27.58 -1.58 9.50
C LYS A 317 27.55 -1.09 10.95
N HIS A 318 26.37 -0.78 11.49
CA HIS A 318 26.21 -0.33 12.88
C HIS A 318 26.70 -1.38 13.88
N ASP A 319 26.28 -2.64 13.72
CA ASP A 319 26.76 -3.77 14.52
C ASP A 319 28.27 -3.98 14.42
N ALA A 320 28.86 -3.81 13.23
CA ALA A 320 30.31 -3.91 13.05
C ALA A 320 31.06 -2.79 13.80
N LEU A 321 30.52 -1.57 13.80
CA LEU A 321 31.05 -0.44 14.58
C LEU A 321 30.92 -0.69 16.09
N LEU A 322 29.76 -1.17 16.58
CA LEU A 322 29.58 -1.54 17.98
C LEU A 322 30.55 -2.64 18.42
N ARG A 323 30.72 -3.69 17.60
CA ARG A 323 31.74 -4.74 17.84
C ARG A 323 33.15 -4.17 17.87
N ALA A 324 33.52 -3.31 16.92
CA ALA A 324 34.83 -2.67 16.88
C ALA A 324 35.11 -1.78 18.11
N GLN A 325 34.15 -0.95 18.53
CA GLN A 325 34.26 -0.14 19.74
C GLN A 325 34.36 -1.01 21.00
N GLY A 326 33.53 -2.06 21.11
CA GLY A 326 33.62 -3.05 22.19
C GLY A 326 34.98 -3.73 22.26
N HIS A 327 35.56 -4.10 21.11
CA HIS A 327 36.92 -4.63 21.03
C HIS A 327 37.98 -3.60 21.47
N GLN A 328 37.91 -2.35 21.01
CA GLN A 328 38.81 -1.27 21.43
C GLN A 328 38.75 -1.05 22.95
N CYS A 329 37.55 -0.94 23.53
CA CYS A 329 37.35 -0.87 24.98
C CYS A 329 37.94 -2.10 25.71
N SER A 330 37.79 -3.30 25.15
CA SER A 330 38.40 -4.52 25.71
C SER A 330 39.94 -4.54 25.65
N LEU A 331 40.54 -3.84 24.67
CA LEU A 331 41.98 -3.74 24.47
C LEU A 331 42.59 -2.64 25.36
N LEU A 332 41.95 -1.47 25.46
CA LEU A 332 42.30 -0.42 26.40
C LEU A 332 42.21 -0.92 27.85
N ARG A 333 41.12 -1.62 28.20
CA ARG A 333 40.94 -2.25 29.52
C ARG A 333 41.99 -3.33 29.79
N ARG A 334 42.42 -4.10 28.77
CA ARG A 334 43.55 -5.06 28.91
C ARG A 334 44.90 -4.37 29.10
N ARG A 335 45.16 -3.26 28.40
CA ARG A 335 46.38 -2.45 28.60
C ARG A 335 46.46 -1.82 30.00
N ALA A 336 45.33 -1.30 30.51
CA ALA A 336 45.24 -0.82 31.89
C ALA A 336 45.52 -1.94 32.90
N SER A 337 44.90 -3.11 32.74
CA SER A 337 45.15 -4.29 33.60
C SER A 337 46.60 -4.79 33.56
N SER A 338 47.30 -4.68 32.42
CA SER A 338 48.71 -5.10 32.33
C SER A 338 49.70 -4.15 33.00
N ALA A 339 49.36 -2.87 33.14
CA ALA A 339 50.22 -1.89 33.82
C ALA A 339 50.25 -2.06 35.35
N GLY A 340 49.18 -2.61 35.95
CA GLY A 340 49.01 -2.68 37.40
C GLY A 340 49.68 -3.86 38.13
N SER A 341 50.16 -4.90 37.42
CA SER A 341 50.54 -6.17 38.06
C SER A 341 52.02 -6.54 37.91
N ARG A 342 52.88 -5.95 38.75
CA ARG A 342 54.27 -6.42 38.99
C ARG A 342 54.24 -7.73 39.82
N GLY A 343 53.81 -8.84 39.23
CA GLY A 343 53.62 -10.11 39.94
C GLY A 343 53.76 -11.36 39.07
N LYS A 344 55.00 -11.74 38.68
CA LYS A 344 55.27 -13.02 37.99
C LYS A 344 55.10 -14.22 38.94
N VAL A 345 53.87 -14.68 39.13
CA VAL A 345 53.58 -15.94 39.84
C VAL A 345 53.52 -17.11 38.85
N VAL A 346 54.67 -17.71 38.57
CA VAL A 346 54.77 -18.94 37.75
C VAL A 346 54.24 -20.13 38.57
N ARG A 347 52.96 -20.49 38.37
CA ARG A 347 52.40 -21.72 38.93
C ARG A 347 53.04 -22.93 38.25
N ARG A 348 53.95 -23.61 38.97
CA ARG A 348 54.53 -24.89 38.54
C ARG A 348 53.46 -25.98 38.59
N VAL A 349 52.89 -26.34 37.45
CA VAL A 349 52.07 -27.55 37.26
C VAL A 349 52.94 -28.78 37.57
N SER A 350 52.40 -29.76 38.30
CA SER A 350 53.17 -30.96 38.66
C SER A 350 53.45 -31.82 37.44
N LEU A 351 54.63 -32.46 37.40
CA LEU A 351 55.01 -33.36 36.31
C LEU A 351 54.02 -34.55 36.14
N THR A 352 53.34 -34.94 37.23
CA THR A 352 52.29 -35.96 37.24
C THR A 352 51.02 -35.56 36.49
N GLN A 353 50.65 -34.27 36.44
CA GLN A 353 49.50 -33.85 35.62
C GLN A 353 49.83 -33.87 34.13
N ARG A 354 51.06 -33.51 33.74
CA ARG A 354 51.49 -33.54 32.33
C ARG A 354 51.51 -34.95 31.76
N THR A 355 52.05 -35.94 32.49
CA THR A 355 52.04 -37.34 32.04
C THR A 355 50.64 -37.98 32.08
N SER A 356 49.70 -37.42 32.84
CA SER A 356 48.30 -37.85 32.82
C SER A 356 47.50 -37.34 31.62
N LEU A 357 47.94 -36.27 30.94
CA LEU A 357 47.30 -35.77 29.72
C LEU A 357 47.69 -36.60 28.50
N TYR A 358 49.00 -36.76 28.25
CA TYR A 358 49.50 -37.61 27.15
C TYR A 358 48.96 -39.06 27.20
N ARG A 359 48.78 -39.62 28.40
CA ARG A 359 48.14 -40.95 28.55
C ARG A 359 46.65 -40.99 28.17
N LYS A 360 45.92 -39.87 28.29
CA LYS A 360 44.52 -39.77 27.84
C LYS A 360 44.45 -39.55 26.34
N GLU A 361 45.28 -38.66 25.81
CA GLU A 361 45.37 -38.36 24.37
C GLU A 361 45.69 -39.64 23.58
N HIS A 362 46.77 -40.35 23.92
CA HIS A 362 47.12 -41.63 23.28
C HIS A 362 46.07 -42.75 23.49
N ALA A 363 45.31 -42.72 24.59
CA ALA A 363 44.20 -43.66 24.78
C ALA A 363 43.00 -43.33 23.89
N GLN A 364 42.71 -42.04 23.65
CA GLN A 364 41.67 -41.62 22.72
C GLN A 364 42.07 -41.88 21.26
N GLU A 365 43.32 -41.60 20.87
CA GLU A 365 43.88 -41.97 19.57
C GLU A 365 43.75 -43.48 19.32
N ALA A 366 44.15 -44.32 20.28
CA ALA A 366 44.04 -45.78 20.16
C ALA A 366 42.59 -46.30 20.03
N ILE A 367 41.59 -45.57 20.55
CA ILE A 367 40.17 -45.90 20.39
C ILE A 367 39.65 -45.51 19.00
N VAL A 368 40.20 -44.44 18.38
CA VAL A 368 39.87 -44.07 16.99
C VAL A 368 40.43 -45.11 16.02
N TRP A 369 41.68 -45.54 16.20
CA TRP A 369 42.34 -46.55 15.35
C TRP A 369 41.78 -47.99 15.50
N GLN A 370 40.86 -48.24 16.44
CA GLN A 370 40.21 -49.55 16.63
C GLN A 370 38.78 -49.63 16.08
N GLN A 371 38.24 -48.55 15.53
CA GLN A 371 36.93 -48.56 14.88
C GLN A 371 37.07 -49.05 13.42
N PRO A 372 36.31 -50.09 12.99
CA PRO A 372 36.27 -50.48 11.58
C PRO A 372 35.61 -49.39 10.75
N ALA A 373 36.10 -49.16 9.53
CA ALA A 373 35.62 -48.10 8.65
C ALA A 373 34.13 -48.27 8.28
N PRO A 374 33.33 -47.18 8.22
CA PRO A 374 31.93 -47.24 7.85
C PRO A 374 31.76 -47.59 6.36
N THR A 375 30.91 -48.56 6.06
CA THR A 375 30.66 -49.02 4.68
C THR A 375 29.46 -48.31 4.04
N SER A 376 29.67 -47.09 3.57
CA SER A 376 28.83 -46.43 2.55
C SER A 376 29.62 -45.31 1.85
N PRO A 377 29.52 -45.14 0.53
CA PRO A 377 30.14 -44.00 -0.16
C PRO A 377 29.28 -42.73 -0.02
N GLU A 378 29.93 -41.60 0.20
CA GLU A 378 29.39 -40.24 -0.03
C GLU A 378 30.28 -39.53 -1.07
N PRO A 379 29.76 -38.53 -1.81
CA PRO A 379 30.42 -37.98 -3.00
C PRO A 379 31.62 -37.08 -2.68
N PRO A 380 32.51 -36.81 -3.66
CA PRO A 380 33.61 -35.87 -3.48
C PRO A 380 33.13 -34.42 -3.52
N ASP A 381 33.68 -33.59 -2.62
CA ASP A 381 33.66 -32.12 -2.76
C ASP A 381 34.61 -31.71 -3.90
N GLU A 382 34.23 -30.70 -4.69
CA GLU A 382 35.03 -30.19 -5.81
C GLU A 382 35.90 -29.00 -5.39
N ASP A 383 37.23 -29.14 -5.45
CA ASP A 383 38.20 -28.07 -5.19
C ASP A 383 38.16 -27.01 -6.32
N GLU A 384 37.60 -25.83 -6.04
CA GLU A 384 37.70 -24.64 -6.89
C GLU A 384 39.14 -24.08 -6.91
N ASP A 385 40.06 -24.66 -7.71
CA ASP A 385 41.16 -23.91 -8.37
C ASP A 385 42.01 -24.74 -9.37
N ARG A 386 41.41 -25.15 -10.51
CA ARG A 386 42.18 -25.41 -11.76
C ARG A 386 41.46 -24.87 -13.00
N GLN A 387 41.74 -23.62 -13.29
CA GLN A 387 41.32 -22.93 -14.51
C GLN A 387 41.83 -23.61 -15.79
N THR A 388 40.98 -23.60 -16.81
CA THR A 388 41.31 -23.51 -18.25
C THR A 388 42.52 -24.28 -18.77
N ASP A 389 42.28 -25.43 -19.37
CA ASP A 389 42.76 -25.69 -20.74
C ASP A 389 41.82 -26.69 -21.46
N ALA A 390 41.95 -26.79 -22.77
CA ALA A 390 41.23 -27.72 -23.66
C ALA A 390 39.69 -27.60 -23.74
N GLU A 391 39.22 -26.64 -24.55
CA GLU A 391 38.12 -26.93 -25.48
C GLU A 391 38.47 -28.11 -26.42
N LEU A 392 37.52 -28.50 -27.30
CA LEU A 392 37.69 -29.43 -28.44
C LEU A 392 37.68 -30.95 -28.11
N ARG A 393 36.48 -31.54 -27.95
CA ARG A 393 35.85 -32.42 -28.98
C ARG A 393 34.56 -33.14 -28.54
N LEU A 394 33.65 -33.27 -29.51
CA LEU A 394 32.49 -34.19 -29.58
C LEU A 394 32.58 -34.98 -30.92
N PRO A 395 31.78 -36.02 -31.19
CA PRO A 395 31.17 -37.07 -30.35
C PRO A 395 31.80 -38.46 -30.75
N PRO A 396 31.16 -39.67 -30.87
CA PRO A 396 29.74 -40.11 -31.03
C PRO A 396 29.05 -40.47 -29.68
N ARG A 397 27.72 -40.68 -29.51
CA ARG A 397 26.60 -41.35 -30.25
C ARG A 397 26.54 -42.89 -30.14
N GLU A 398 25.31 -43.41 -30.28
CA GLU A 398 24.81 -44.81 -30.11
C GLU A 398 24.45 -45.23 -28.65
N GLU A 399 23.41 -46.04 -28.36
CA GLU A 399 22.05 -46.15 -28.95
C GLU A 399 21.08 -46.95 -28.02
N GLU A 400 19.76 -46.83 -28.27
CA GLU A 400 18.62 -47.68 -27.85
C GLU A 400 18.14 -47.86 -26.37
N ASP A 401 16.82 -48.09 -26.29
CA ASP A 401 15.84 -48.25 -25.18
C ASP A 401 15.58 -49.77 -24.87
N PRO A 402 14.56 -50.26 -24.11
CA PRO A 402 13.80 -49.75 -22.94
C PRO A 402 13.49 -50.84 -21.83
N GLU A 403 12.53 -50.52 -20.93
CA GLU A 403 11.47 -51.39 -20.33
C GLU A 403 11.60 -52.13 -18.95
N VAL A 404 10.56 -51.90 -18.10
CA VAL A 404 9.79 -52.88 -17.26
C VAL A 404 10.48 -53.52 -16.02
N THR A 405 9.96 -53.53 -14.77
CA THR A 405 8.57 -53.72 -14.25
C THR A 405 8.33 -53.09 -12.84
N GLN A 406 7.06 -52.94 -12.42
CA GLN A 406 6.58 -52.74 -11.02
C GLN A 406 6.43 -54.13 -10.27
N PRO A 407 5.80 -54.35 -9.07
CA PRO A 407 5.01 -53.44 -8.20
C PRO A 407 4.96 -53.64 -6.63
N HIS A 408 4.21 -52.72 -5.98
CA HIS A 408 3.30 -52.88 -4.81
C HIS A 408 3.74 -53.15 -3.34
N ASN A 409 3.22 -52.26 -2.45
CA ASN A 409 2.54 -52.46 -1.14
C ASN A 409 3.22 -53.25 0.02
N GLY A 410 3.14 -52.87 1.32
CA GLY A 410 2.57 -51.68 2.00
C GLY A 410 1.89 -51.99 3.37
N ARG A 411 1.81 -50.99 4.29
CA ARG A 411 1.00 -50.99 5.55
C ARG A 411 1.48 -51.97 6.68
N VAL A 412 1.17 -51.88 8.00
CA VAL A 412 0.41 -50.96 8.90
C VAL A 412 1.07 -50.98 10.32
N GLY A 413 0.87 -49.99 11.21
CA GLY A 413 0.86 -50.21 12.68
C GLY A 413 1.34 -49.09 13.64
N GLY A 414 0.57 -48.82 14.70
CA GLY A 414 0.90 -48.02 15.92
C GLY A 414 -0.01 -48.50 17.08
N PRO A 415 -0.34 -47.76 18.16
CA PRO A 415 0.12 -46.48 18.74
C PRO A 415 0.44 -46.68 20.28
N PRO A 416 0.01 -45.88 21.32
CA PRO A 416 -0.29 -44.43 21.51
C PRO A 416 0.29 -43.76 22.81
N GLY A 417 0.17 -42.42 22.92
CA GLY A 417 0.17 -41.64 24.19
C GLY A 417 0.52 -40.14 24.00
N ARG A 418 -0.39 -39.15 24.10
CA ARG A 418 -1.05 -38.52 25.29
C ARG A 418 -0.03 -37.83 26.23
N HIS A 419 -0.11 -36.55 26.66
CA HIS A 419 -1.14 -35.47 26.70
C HIS A 419 -0.43 -34.09 26.99
N LEU A 420 -0.97 -32.84 26.94
CA LEU A 420 -2.25 -32.19 26.52
C LEU A 420 -2.06 -30.64 26.41
N TYR A 421 -2.63 -29.98 25.37
CA TYR A 421 -2.97 -28.52 25.28
C TYR A 421 -1.81 -27.48 25.29
N SER A 422 -1.97 -26.24 24.79
CA SER A 422 -3.20 -25.48 24.46
C SER A 422 -3.18 -24.76 23.09
N LYS A 423 -4.37 -24.33 22.66
CA LYS A 423 -4.76 -23.81 21.34
C LYS A 423 -4.04 -22.52 20.89
N ARG A 424 -3.66 -22.49 19.60
CA ARG A 424 -3.86 -21.35 18.69
C ARG A 424 -4.82 -21.84 17.57
N LEU A 425 -5.59 -20.97 16.93
CA LEU A 425 -6.63 -21.36 15.96
C LEU A 425 -6.43 -20.59 14.65
N ASP A 426 -5.67 -21.19 13.74
CA ASP A 426 -5.67 -20.81 12.33
C ASP A 426 -6.90 -21.42 11.63
N GLN A 427 -7.43 -20.73 10.62
CA GLN A 427 -8.46 -21.29 9.75
C GLN A 427 -8.20 -20.97 8.27
N SER A 428 -7.17 -21.62 7.73
CA SER A 428 -6.98 -21.72 6.29
C SER A 428 -8.17 -22.44 5.63
N VAL A 429 -8.62 -21.92 4.49
CA VAL A 429 -9.60 -22.60 3.62
C VAL A 429 -8.86 -23.12 2.39
N SER A 430 -8.96 -24.43 2.16
CA SER A 430 -8.15 -25.15 1.17
C SER A 430 -8.68 -25.01 -0.25
N TYR A 431 -7.78 -24.75 -1.21
CA TYR A 431 -8.03 -25.02 -2.62
C TYR A 431 -8.38 -26.52 -2.85
N ARG A 432 -9.30 -26.77 -3.78
CA ARG A 432 -9.35 -28.00 -4.58
C ARG A 432 -9.70 -27.64 -6.02
N GLN A 433 -8.80 -27.96 -6.93
CA GLN A 433 -9.05 -27.89 -8.37
C GLN A 433 -9.74 -29.16 -8.85
N SER A 434 -10.62 -29.03 -9.85
CA SER A 434 -11.10 -30.13 -10.69
C SER A 434 -11.65 -29.56 -11.99
N SER A 435 -11.13 -30.04 -13.12
CA SER A 435 -11.43 -29.60 -14.48
C SER A 435 -11.51 -30.84 -15.40
N PRO A 436 -12.01 -30.72 -16.63
CA PRO A 436 -13.18 -29.95 -17.10
C PRO A 436 -14.16 -30.84 -17.89
N GLU A 437 -15.31 -30.30 -18.31
CA GLU A 437 -16.03 -30.53 -19.60
C GLU A 437 -17.52 -30.13 -19.48
N GLY A 438 -18.13 -29.65 -20.58
CA GLY A 438 -19.58 -29.38 -20.68
C GLY A 438 -19.94 -27.96 -21.15
N THR A 439 -20.37 -27.84 -22.40
CA THR A 439 -20.70 -26.56 -23.07
C THR A 439 -22.10 -26.04 -22.75
N THR A 440 -22.26 -24.74 -22.47
CA THR A 440 -23.36 -23.88 -22.97
C THR A 440 -23.15 -22.40 -22.57
N PRO A 441 -23.57 -21.41 -23.38
CA PRO A 441 -23.40 -19.99 -23.06
C PRO A 441 -24.73 -19.30 -22.67
N ASP A 442 -24.87 -18.89 -21.39
CA ASP A 442 -25.56 -17.65 -20.97
C ASP A 442 -25.51 -17.47 -19.44
N ALA A 443 -24.71 -16.52 -18.94
CA ALA A 443 -24.62 -16.24 -17.49
C ALA A 443 -24.08 -14.83 -17.11
N LEU A 444 -23.97 -13.88 -18.04
CA LEU A 444 -23.38 -12.56 -17.80
C LEU A 444 -24.43 -11.49 -17.39
N VAL A 445 -24.97 -11.61 -16.18
CA VAL A 445 -25.78 -10.54 -15.57
C VAL A 445 -25.28 -10.16 -14.16
N ARG A 446 -24.35 -9.21 -14.17
CA ARG A 446 -24.30 -8.06 -13.23
C ARG A 446 -24.32 -8.40 -11.72
N ALA A 447 -23.16 -8.77 -11.19
CA ALA A 447 -22.76 -8.37 -9.85
C ALA A 447 -21.82 -7.15 -9.95
N LYS A 448 -22.36 -5.92 -9.98
CA LYS A 448 -21.53 -4.72 -9.79
C LYS A 448 -21.11 -4.69 -8.32
N ALA A 449 -19.85 -5.02 -8.04
CA ALA A 449 -19.21 -4.61 -6.80
C ALA A 449 -18.75 -3.15 -6.96
N HIS A 450 -18.97 -2.32 -5.95
CA HIS A 450 -18.39 -0.97 -5.94
C HIS A 450 -16.92 -1.12 -5.54
N HIS A 451 -16.02 -0.98 -6.52
CA HIS A 451 -14.58 -0.97 -6.27
C HIS A 451 -14.18 0.42 -5.77
N THR A 452 -13.75 0.51 -4.51
CA THR A 452 -13.17 1.75 -3.97
C THR A 452 -11.79 1.98 -4.57
N LEU A 453 -11.28 3.22 -4.56
CA LEU A 453 -9.91 3.49 -5.02
C LEU A 453 -8.87 2.66 -4.25
N ALA A 454 -9.04 2.48 -2.93
CA ALA A 454 -8.19 1.60 -2.14
C ALA A 454 -8.23 0.12 -2.57
N GLU A 455 -9.35 -0.37 -3.10
CA GLU A 455 -9.46 -1.72 -3.68
C GLU A 455 -8.77 -1.81 -5.04
N LEU A 456 -8.90 -0.78 -5.88
CA LEU A 456 -8.17 -0.65 -7.14
C LEU A 456 -6.65 -0.49 -6.93
N LYS A 457 -6.21 0.24 -5.88
CA LYS A 457 -4.80 0.30 -5.45
C LYS A 457 -4.29 -1.09 -5.05
N ARG A 458 -5.02 -1.83 -4.20
CA ARG A 458 -4.67 -3.21 -3.83
C ARG A 458 -4.53 -4.13 -5.05
N GLN A 459 -5.49 -4.09 -5.96
CA GLN A 459 -5.49 -4.94 -7.15
C GLN A 459 -4.35 -4.61 -8.12
N ARG A 460 -4.03 -3.32 -8.33
CA ARG A 460 -2.87 -2.91 -9.15
C ARG A 460 -1.52 -3.10 -8.48
N ALA A 461 -1.41 -2.99 -7.16
CA ALA A 461 -0.18 -3.35 -6.43
C ALA A 461 0.17 -4.84 -6.65
N VAL A 462 -0.85 -5.72 -6.56
CA VAL A 462 -0.69 -7.14 -6.88
C VAL A 462 -0.33 -7.37 -8.37
N ALA A 463 -0.85 -6.56 -9.29
CA ALA A 463 -0.50 -6.64 -10.71
C ALA A 463 0.94 -6.18 -11.01
N LYS A 464 1.40 -5.07 -10.41
CA LYS A 464 2.80 -4.59 -10.54
C LYS A 464 3.81 -5.65 -10.07
N LEU A 465 3.50 -6.38 -8.99
CA LEU A 465 4.31 -7.49 -8.48
C LEU A 465 4.30 -8.77 -9.35
N GLN A 466 3.47 -8.84 -10.39
CA GLN A 466 3.32 -10.03 -11.26
C GLN A 466 3.84 -9.81 -12.69
N ARG A 467 4.41 -8.64 -13.01
CA ARG A 467 4.93 -8.32 -14.35
C ARG A 467 6.35 -8.89 -14.51
N PRO A 468 6.59 -9.90 -15.38
CA PRO A 468 7.95 -10.36 -15.67
C PRO A 468 8.74 -9.28 -16.44
N PRO A 469 10.08 -9.30 -16.39
CA PRO A 469 10.90 -8.40 -17.20
C PRO A 469 10.61 -8.58 -18.69
N LEU A 470 10.53 -7.47 -19.42
CA LEU A 470 10.43 -7.48 -20.87
C LEU A 470 11.84 -7.56 -21.48
N GLU A 471 12.07 -8.56 -22.33
CA GLU A 471 13.27 -8.65 -23.16
C GLU A 471 13.20 -7.55 -24.24
N GLY A 472 14.23 -6.71 -24.32
CA GLY A 472 14.30 -5.64 -25.31
C GLY A 472 14.79 -6.14 -26.68
N PRO A 473 14.22 -5.68 -27.81
CA PRO A 473 14.73 -6.00 -29.14
C PRO A 473 16.06 -5.28 -29.42
N GLU A 474 16.90 -5.89 -30.26
CA GLU A 474 18.25 -5.40 -30.55
C GLU A 474 18.28 -4.15 -31.44
N ALA A 475 19.41 -3.43 -31.41
CA ALA A 475 19.66 -2.27 -32.25
C ALA A 475 20.19 -2.68 -33.63
N ASP A 476 19.79 -1.94 -34.67
CA ASP A 476 20.27 -2.12 -36.04
C ASP A 476 20.75 -0.75 -36.60
N GLU A 477 21.96 -0.68 -37.14
CA GLU A 477 22.58 0.57 -37.59
C GLU A 477 22.18 0.95 -39.03
N SER A 478 21.92 2.24 -39.31
CA SER A 478 22.27 2.82 -40.63
C SER A 478 22.15 4.35 -40.73
N GLY A 479 23.20 4.98 -41.27
CA GLY A 479 23.08 6.13 -42.19
C GLY A 479 23.12 7.57 -41.63
N LEU A 480 24.32 8.11 -41.42
CA LEU A 480 24.60 9.56 -41.57
C LEU A 480 24.85 9.88 -43.06
N PRO A 481 24.59 11.12 -43.55
CA PRO A 481 25.47 12.28 -43.32
C PRO A 481 24.76 13.40 -42.54
N VAL A 482 25.39 14.11 -41.61
CA VAL A 482 26.41 15.16 -41.82
C VAL A 482 25.93 16.29 -42.74
N ASP A 483 25.56 17.41 -42.12
CA ASP A 483 26.05 18.73 -42.54
C ASP A 483 26.20 19.64 -41.30
N SER A 484 27.09 20.62 -41.34
CA SER A 484 27.48 21.39 -40.15
C SER A 484 27.63 22.89 -40.43
N GLU A 485 26.89 23.75 -39.73
CA GLU A 485 27.20 25.18 -39.65
C GLU A 485 26.96 25.76 -38.26
N THR A 486 28.01 26.36 -37.68
CA THR A 486 28.03 26.93 -36.33
C THR A 486 27.87 28.45 -36.39
N ARG A 487 26.74 29.03 -35.92
CA ARG A 487 26.63 30.50 -35.70
C ARG A 487 25.83 30.92 -34.47
N GLN A 488 26.55 31.60 -33.59
CA GLN A 488 26.14 32.66 -32.64
C GLN A 488 27.29 33.71 -32.66
N PRO A 489 27.19 34.93 -32.07
CA PRO A 489 26.10 35.49 -31.26
C PRO A 489 25.62 36.88 -31.81
N GLU A 490 25.41 37.85 -30.88
CA GLU A 490 25.03 39.28 -30.97
C GLU A 490 23.55 39.52 -30.61
N GLU A 491 23.22 39.83 -29.35
CA GLU A 491 23.31 41.12 -28.60
C GLU A 491 22.07 42.03 -28.77
N GLY A 492 21.77 42.86 -27.75
CA GLY A 492 20.47 43.55 -27.55
C GLY A 492 20.39 44.98 -28.14
N PRO A 493 19.75 45.99 -27.48
CA PRO A 493 19.17 45.98 -26.12
C PRO A 493 17.83 46.74 -25.90
N GLY A 494 17.25 46.60 -24.69
CA GLY A 494 16.93 47.77 -23.84
C GLY A 494 15.57 48.50 -23.94
N ALA A 495 14.63 48.15 -23.04
CA ALA A 495 13.68 49.06 -22.38
C ALA A 495 13.11 48.36 -21.12
N GLY A 496 12.70 49.04 -20.02
CA GLY A 496 12.71 50.47 -19.74
C GLY A 496 11.36 50.99 -19.24
N GLY A 497 10.95 50.68 -18.00
CA GLY A 497 9.69 51.18 -17.43
C GLY A 497 9.47 50.82 -15.95
N ASP A 498 9.48 51.84 -15.09
CA ASP A 498 9.19 51.76 -13.64
C ASP A 498 7.75 52.28 -13.33
N PRO A 499 7.21 52.13 -12.11
CA PRO A 499 5.77 51.93 -11.87
C PRO A 499 4.97 53.17 -11.42
N PRO A 500 3.64 53.00 -11.17
CA PRO A 500 2.88 53.91 -10.30
C PRO A 500 2.04 53.22 -9.20
N LEU A 501 2.54 53.31 -7.97
CA LEU A 501 1.84 53.72 -6.73
C LEU A 501 0.38 53.28 -6.44
N LEU A 502 0.26 52.43 -5.42
CA LEU A 502 -0.68 52.47 -4.27
C LEU A 502 -1.85 53.49 -4.25
N LYS A 503 -3.03 52.99 -3.86
CA LYS A 503 -4.00 53.74 -3.02
C LYS A 503 -4.51 52.87 -1.87
N LEU A 504 -4.72 53.51 -0.71
CA LEU A 504 -5.09 52.90 0.57
C LEU A 504 -6.59 53.02 0.85
N THR A 505 -7.16 52.03 1.53
CA THR A 505 -8.46 52.14 2.23
C THR A 505 -8.44 51.33 3.54
N ALA A 506 -8.61 52.03 4.66
CA ALA A 506 -8.98 51.52 5.99
C ALA A 506 -10.54 51.56 6.12
N PRO A 507 -11.21 51.21 7.25
CA PRO A 507 -10.79 50.87 8.62
C PRO A 507 -11.20 49.41 9.02
N SER A 508 -11.28 48.92 10.26
CA SER A 508 -11.37 49.51 11.63
C SER A 508 -10.86 48.52 12.70
N GLU A 509 -10.07 48.97 13.68
CA GLU A 509 -10.42 49.18 15.10
C GLU A 509 -11.09 47.99 15.85
N GLU A 510 -10.46 47.60 16.97
CA GLU A 510 -10.82 46.44 17.81
C GLU A 510 -11.90 46.77 18.87
N VAL A 511 -12.71 45.77 19.24
CA VAL A 511 -13.43 45.75 20.52
C VAL A 511 -13.39 44.33 21.13
N PRO A 512 -12.82 44.14 22.35
CA PRO A 512 -12.76 42.85 23.03
C PRO A 512 -13.94 42.61 24.00
N VAL A 513 -13.91 41.48 24.73
CA VAL A 513 -14.82 41.09 25.85
C VAL A 513 -16.18 40.53 25.31
N GLU A 514 -16.80 39.46 25.86
CA GLU A 514 -16.76 38.89 27.22
C GLU A 514 -16.81 37.33 27.25
N LYS A 515 -16.15 36.70 28.24
CA LYS A 515 -16.39 35.29 28.61
C LYS A 515 -17.42 35.22 29.75
N ARG A 516 -18.41 34.32 29.68
CA ARG A 516 -19.27 33.95 30.83
C ARG A 516 -19.39 32.43 30.98
N PRO A 517 -19.25 31.85 32.19
CA PRO A 517 -19.24 30.40 32.38
C PRO A 517 -20.55 29.81 32.93
N CYS A 518 -20.79 28.56 32.52
CA CYS A 518 -21.46 27.45 33.21
C CYS A 518 -22.93 27.52 33.70
N CYS A 519 -23.53 26.32 33.66
CA CYS A 519 -24.38 25.74 34.72
C CYS A 519 -25.82 26.29 34.87
N LEU A 520 -26.82 25.49 34.47
CA LEU A 520 -27.91 25.00 35.35
C LEU A 520 -28.90 24.05 34.62
N LEU A 521 -29.03 22.83 35.17
CA LEU A 521 -30.20 21.92 35.19
C LEU A 521 -31.23 21.93 34.04
N MET A 522 -31.41 20.78 33.39
CA MET A 522 -32.14 19.65 33.99
C MET A 522 -31.45 18.31 33.70
#